data_AF-A0A955VU96-F1
#
_entry.id   AF-A0A955VU96-F1
#
_cell.length_a   1.000
_cell.length_b   1.000
_cell.length_c   1.000
_cell.angle_alpha   90.00
_cell.angle_beta   90.00
_cell.angle_gamma   90.00
#
_symmetry.space_group_name_H-M   'P 1'
#
loop_
_entity.id
_entity.type
_entity.pdbx_description
1 polymer ?
#
loop_
_entity_poly.entity_id
_entity_poly.type
_entity_poly.pdbx_seq_one_letter_code
_entity_poly.pdbx_strand_id
1 'polypeptide(L)'
;REARDKTPGTLTAVAGRFEVLTIDRRDLTDDDDVEGVRRAVDAWLAFGGLGGRTRRGFGAVAADTVRDPAEELARLSAGLQNRAGVTSLAGARLVTHPKSDATALSALDRGLGRLKAFRQGPGIGRNPGTDDPRRPGRSRWPEADEIRRITGQADRKHRTPLTTTRAFPRAAFGLPIIFHFKDFGDPSDTTLKPRGTERMASPLIIRPYARDEGFGSFALRLSAPMPTPIELGNSAADNVPTAITDAEARSDLMRTALDGNSDVLGAFLKFFAGD
;
A
#
# COMPACT_ATOMS: atom_id res chain seq x y z
N ARG A 1 26.66 -2.46 -24.74
CA ARG A 1 27.33 -2.83 -23.47
C ARG A 1 27.29 -1.58 -22.57
N GLU A 2 26.11 -1.22 -22.04
CA GLU A 2 25.91 0.02 -21.27
C GLU A 2 24.66 -0.13 -20.38
N ALA A 3 24.79 -0.82 -19.25
CA ALA A 3 23.74 -0.92 -18.24
C ALA A 3 24.29 -1.44 -16.90
N ARG A 4 25.45 -0.93 -16.45
CA ARG A 4 26.10 -1.43 -15.23
C ARG A 4 26.44 -0.37 -14.19
N ASP A 5 25.71 0.74 -14.18
CA ASP A 5 25.91 1.79 -13.15
C ASP A 5 24.62 2.39 -12.61
N LYS A 6 23.53 1.61 -12.57
CA LYS A 6 22.32 2.01 -11.84
C LYS A 6 22.28 1.27 -10.51
N THR A 7 22.38 2.02 -9.42
CA THR A 7 22.13 1.53 -8.06
C THR A 7 20.81 0.75 -8.04
N PRO A 8 20.71 -0.41 -7.37
CA PRO A 8 19.45 -1.12 -7.23
C PRO A 8 18.35 -0.17 -6.72
N GLY A 9 17.28 0.02 -7.51
CA GLY A 9 16.16 0.91 -7.16
C GLY A 9 16.11 2.27 -7.86
N THR A 10 16.99 2.57 -8.83
CA THR A 10 16.83 3.79 -9.65
C THR A 10 15.58 3.69 -10.52
N LEU A 11 14.62 4.60 -10.32
CA LEU A 11 13.49 4.81 -11.22
C LEU A 11 14.01 5.20 -12.60
N THR A 12 13.64 4.43 -13.63
CA THR A 12 14.06 4.73 -15.01
C THR A 12 12.83 4.87 -15.87
N ALA A 13 12.75 5.97 -16.63
CA ALA A 13 11.72 6.14 -17.63
C ALA A 13 12.05 5.24 -18.82
N VAL A 14 11.13 4.36 -19.18
CA VAL A 14 11.12 3.69 -20.49
C VAL A 14 10.15 4.50 -21.34
N ALA A 15 10.67 5.39 -22.17
CA ALA A 15 9.86 6.09 -23.16
C ALA A 15 9.67 5.14 -24.35
N GLY A 16 8.59 4.38 -24.33
CA GLY A 16 8.18 3.51 -25.43
C GLY A 16 6.69 3.74 -25.71
N ARG A 17 6.34 3.94 -26.98
CA ARG A 17 4.94 3.95 -27.43
C ARG A 17 4.58 2.52 -27.83
N PHE A 18 3.57 1.94 -27.20
CA PHE A 18 2.95 0.71 -27.68
C PHE A 18 1.81 1.12 -28.61
N GLU A 19 1.94 0.89 -29.91
CA GLU A 19 0.99 1.45 -30.88
C GLU A 19 -0.25 0.60 -31.10
N VAL A 20 -0.23 -0.71 -30.77
CA VAL A 20 -1.38 -1.58 -31.03
C VAL A 20 -1.52 -2.69 -29.98
N LEU A 21 -2.63 -2.68 -29.23
CA LEU A 21 -3.19 -3.86 -28.58
C LEU A 21 -4.35 -4.36 -29.46
N THR A 22 -4.09 -5.32 -30.33
CA THR A 22 -5.15 -5.99 -31.10
C THR A 22 -5.74 -7.09 -30.24
N ILE A 23 -7.01 -6.96 -29.87
CA ILE A 23 -7.78 -8.06 -29.28
C ILE A 23 -8.57 -8.70 -30.42
N ASP A 24 -8.18 -9.91 -30.79
CA ASP A 24 -8.86 -10.67 -31.82
C ASP A 24 -10.22 -11.18 -31.29
N ARG A 25 -11.30 -10.68 -31.86
CA ARG A 25 -12.69 -10.97 -31.43
C ARG A 25 -13.16 -12.37 -31.87
N ARG A 26 -12.36 -13.15 -32.60
CA ARG A 26 -12.82 -14.42 -33.19
C ARG A 26 -13.42 -15.41 -32.17
N ASP A 27 -13.06 -15.30 -30.89
CA ASP A 27 -13.57 -16.13 -29.79
C ASP A 27 -14.57 -15.41 -28.84
N LEU A 28 -14.89 -14.12 -29.05
CA LEU A 28 -15.83 -13.33 -28.24
C LEU A 28 -17.14 -13.10 -29.02
N THR A 29 -18.06 -14.07 -28.91
CA THR A 29 -19.32 -14.09 -29.67
C THR A 29 -20.45 -13.31 -29.00
N ASP A 30 -20.38 -13.07 -27.69
CA ASP A 30 -21.37 -12.30 -26.92
C ASP A 30 -20.93 -10.84 -26.75
N ASP A 31 -21.85 -9.89 -26.90
CA ASP A 31 -21.59 -8.47 -26.69
C ASP A 31 -21.28 -8.16 -25.21
N ASP A 32 -21.84 -8.93 -24.27
CA ASP A 32 -21.54 -8.80 -22.84
C ASP A 32 -20.08 -9.18 -22.54
N ASP A 33 -19.55 -10.21 -23.19
CA ASP A 33 -18.15 -10.62 -23.05
C ASP A 33 -17.20 -9.55 -23.62
N VAL A 34 -17.55 -8.97 -24.77
CA VAL A 34 -16.77 -7.89 -25.39
C VAL A 34 -16.72 -6.67 -24.47
N GLU A 35 -17.85 -6.27 -23.88
CA GLU A 35 -17.90 -5.17 -22.93
C GLU A 35 -17.14 -5.49 -21.64
N GLY A 36 -17.22 -6.73 -21.16
CA GLY A 36 -16.43 -7.21 -20.03
C GLY A 36 -14.92 -7.07 -20.25
N VAL A 37 -14.43 -7.48 -21.42
CA VAL A 37 -13.02 -7.33 -21.80
C VAL A 37 -12.64 -5.85 -21.92
N ARG A 38 -13.46 -5.02 -22.55
CA ARG A 38 -13.22 -3.56 -22.66
C ARG A 38 -13.11 -2.92 -21.28
N ARG A 39 -14.05 -3.20 -20.38
CA ARG A 39 -14.01 -2.70 -19.00
C ARG A 39 -12.78 -3.18 -18.24
N ALA A 40 -12.35 -4.43 -18.44
CA ALA A 40 -11.14 -4.95 -17.81
C ALA A 40 -9.88 -4.22 -18.31
N VAL A 41 -9.79 -3.96 -19.62
CA VAL A 41 -8.68 -3.20 -20.22
C VAL A 41 -8.69 -1.75 -19.74
N ASP A 42 -9.85 -1.09 -19.70
CA ASP A 42 -9.98 0.26 -19.17
C ASP A 42 -9.56 0.34 -17.70
N ALA A 43 -10.00 -0.60 -16.86
CA ALA A 43 -9.57 -0.66 -15.47
C ALA A 43 -8.07 -0.91 -15.32
N TRP A 44 -7.48 -1.74 -16.20
CA TRP A 44 -6.04 -1.95 -16.23
C TRP A 44 -5.28 -0.69 -16.69
N LEU A 45 -5.80 0.07 -17.67
CA LEU A 45 -5.23 1.36 -18.08
C LEU A 45 -5.36 2.41 -16.97
N ALA A 46 -6.47 2.43 -16.23
CA ALA A 46 -6.73 3.42 -15.18
C ALA A 46 -6.04 3.10 -13.85
N PHE A 47 -5.86 1.83 -13.49
CA PHE A 47 -5.41 1.43 -12.15
C PHE A 47 -4.28 0.39 -12.14
N GLY A 48 -3.95 -0.18 -13.30
CA GLY A 48 -2.92 -1.18 -13.47
C GLY A 48 -1.58 -0.63 -13.96
N GLY A 49 -0.83 -1.51 -14.60
CA GLY A 49 0.50 -1.25 -15.15
C GLY A 49 1.20 -2.53 -15.59
N LEU A 50 2.38 -2.37 -16.20
CA LEU A 50 3.22 -3.45 -16.70
C LEU A 50 4.40 -3.75 -15.76
N GLY A 51 4.76 -5.03 -15.64
CA GLY A 51 5.95 -5.46 -14.89
C GLY A 51 5.77 -5.53 -13.37
N GLY A 52 6.85 -5.28 -12.63
CA GLY A 52 6.89 -5.43 -11.18
C GLY A 52 6.42 -4.20 -10.42
N ARG A 53 5.83 -4.41 -9.23
CA ARG A 53 5.42 -3.34 -8.28
C ARG A 53 4.35 -2.38 -8.84
N THR A 54 3.44 -2.86 -9.68
CA THR A 54 2.33 -2.07 -10.26
C THR A 54 1.41 -1.43 -9.23
N ARG A 55 1.19 -2.08 -8.08
CA ARG A 55 0.49 -1.49 -6.90
C ARG A 55 1.22 -0.32 -6.23
N ARG A 56 2.45 -0.05 -6.67
CA ARG A 56 3.28 1.10 -6.29
C ARG A 56 3.57 1.97 -7.52
N GLY A 57 2.75 1.87 -8.57
CA GLY A 57 2.72 2.77 -9.71
C GLY A 57 3.84 2.57 -10.73
N PHE A 58 4.69 1.57 -10.53
CA PHE A 58 5.71 1.20 -11.51
C PHE A 58 5.04 0.59 -12.74
N GLY A 59 5.53 1.00 -13.92
CA GLY A 59 4.98 0.57 -15.20
C GLY A 59 3.58 1.10 -15.47
N ALA A 60 3.19 2.22 -14.86
CA ALA A 60 1.94 2.91 -15.18
C ALA A 60 1.90 3.24 -16.68
N VAL A 61 0.83 2.82 -17.34
CA VAL A 61 0.53 3.11 -18.75
C VAL A 61 -0.57 4.18 -18.81
N ALA A 62 -0.57 5.06 -19.80
CA ALA A 62 -1.63 6.04 -19.99
C ALA A 62 -2.28 5.84 -21.36
N ALA A 63 -3.57 6.16 -21.46
CA ALA A 63 -4.21 6.33 -22.74
C ALA A 63 -3.73 7.65 -23.39
N ASP A 64 -3.90 7.78 -24.70
CA ASP A 64 -3.57 9.01 -25.43
C ASP A 64 -4.42 10.20 -24.95
N THR A 65 -5.60 9.93 -24.38
CA THR A 65 -6.46 10.93 -23.74
C THR A 65 -6.28 10.94 -22.24
N VAL A 66 -6.28 12.14 -21.64
CA VAL A 66 -6.33 12.32 -20.19
C VAL A 66 -7.61 11.66 -19.66
N ARG A 67 -7.47 10.94 -18.54
CA ARG A 67 -8.58 10.29 -17.85
C ARG A 67 -8.50 10.65 -16.36
N ASP A 68 -9.52 11.31 -15.84
CA ASP A 68 -9.58 11.58 -14.41
C ASP A 68 -9.81 10.26 -13.64
N PRO A 69 -8.96 9.93 -12.65
CA PRO A 69 -9.03 8.65 -11.98
C PRO A 69 -10.29 8.48 -11.12
N ALA A 70 -10.90 9.56 -10.63
CA ALA A 70 -12.14 9.49 -9.87
C ALA A 70 -13.34 9.23 -10.79
N GLU A 71 -13.39 9.87 -11.96
CA GLU A 71 -14.40 9.61 -12.99
C GLU A 71 -14.30 8.16 -13.51
N GLU A 72 -13.09 7.69 -13.80
CA GLU A 72 -12.85 6.30 -14.21
C GLU A 72 -13.29 5.32 -13.12
N LEU A 73 -13.03 5.61 -11.84
CA LEU A 73 -13.47 4.74 -10.75
C LEU A 73 -14.99 4.68 -10.70
N ALA A 74 -15.68 5.82 -10.80
CA ALA A 74 -17.14 5.88 -10.79
C ALA A 74 -17.73 5.07 -11.96
N ARG A 75 -17.22 5.27 -13.18
CA ARG A 75 -17.66 4.53 -14.37
C ARG A 75 -17.39 3.03 -14.26
N LEU A 76 -16.17 2.64 -13.88
CA LEU A 76 -15.75 1.24 -13.89
C LEU A 76 -16.32 0.44 -12.72
N SER A 77 -16.62 1.08 -11.59
CA SER A 77 -17.25 0.43 -10.44
C SER A 77 -18.78 0.36 -10.55
N ALA A 78 -19.39 1.11 -11.46
CA ALA A 78 -20.84 1.12 -11.65
C ALA A 78 -21.39 -0.28 -11.93
N GLY A 79 -22.44 -0.65 -11.18
CA GLY A 79 -23.11 -1.95 -11.27
C GLY A 79 -22.33 -3.13 -10.70
N LEU A 80 -21.05 -2.97 -10.31
CA LEU A 80 -20.28 -4.06 -9.72
C LEU A 80 -20.79 -4.37 -8.32
N GLN A 81 -20.95 -5.67 -8.05
CA GLN A 81 -21.28 -6.18 -6.73
C GLN A 81 -20.04 -6.79 -6.08
N ASN A 82 -19.87 -6.56 -4.78
CA ASN A 82 -18.82 -7.22 -4.02
C ASN A 82 -19.12 -8.71 -3.92
N ARG A 83 -18.16 -9.55 -4.32
CA ARG A 83 -18.22 -11.00 -4.13
C ARG A 83 -17.32 -11.39 -2.97
N ALA A 84 -17.84 -12.22 -2.06
CA ALA A 84 -17.07 -12.70 -0.92
C ALA A 84 -15.77 -13.38 -1.39
N GLY A 85 -14.66 -13.07 -0.73
CA GLY A 85 -13.35 -13.63 -1.09
C GLY A 85 -12.67 -12.99 -2.31
N VAL A 86 -13.34 -12.09 -3.04
CA VAL A 86 -12.81 -11.50 -4.28
C VAL A 86 -12.44 -10.03 -4.09
N THR A 87 -11.26 -9.65 -4.57
CA THR A 87 -10.85 -8.24 -4.59
C THR A 87 -11.61 -7.51 -5.69
N SER A 88 -12.19 -6.34 -5.38
CA SER A 88 -13.10 -5.64 -6.29
C SER A 88 -12.91 -4.12 -6.31
N LEU A 89 -13.33 -3.51 -7.41
CA LEU A 89 -13.56 -2.07 -7.53
C LEU A 89 -14.88 -1.64 -6.87
N ALA A 90 -15.81 -2.57 -6.64
CA ALA A 90 -17.04 -2.29 -5.91
C ALA A 90 -16.71 -1.86 -4.46
N GLY A 91 -17.10 -0.64 -4.08
CA GLY A 91 -16.76 -0.07 -2.77
C GLY A 91 -15.29 0.34 -2.62
N ALA A 92 -14.53 0.40 -3.72
CA ALA A 92 -13.19 0.97 -3.69
C ALA A 92 -13.26 2.50 -3.46
N ARG A 93 -12.20 3.06 -2.88
CA ARG A 93 -12.11 4.50 -2.57
C ARG A 93 -10.83 5.07 -3.14
N LEU A 94 -10.92 6.23 -3.77
CA LEU A 94 -9.79 6.91 -4.40
C LEU A 94 -9.70 8.35 -3.92
N VAL A 95 -8.47 8.79 -3.70
CA VAL A 95 -8.14 10.20 -3.44
C VAL A 95 -6.94 10.61 -4.29
N THR A 96 -6.93 11.86 -4.73
CA THR A 96 -5.81 12.45 -5.46
C THR A 96 -5.01 13.37 -4.55
N HIS A 97 -3.69 13.42 -4.73
CA HIS A 97 -2.87 14.44 -4.08
C HIS A 97 -3.11 15.79 -4.78
N PRO A 98 -3.26 16.91 -4.04
CA PRO A 98 -3.60 18.22 -4.62
C PRO A 98 -2.49 18.87 -5.45
N LYS A 99 -1.28 18.29 -5.47
CA LYS A 99 -0.13 18.86 -6.20
C LYS A 99 -0.01 18.20 -7.56
N SER A 100 0.25 19.03 -8.58
CA SER A 100 0.73 18.58 -9.88
C SER A 100 2.26 18.62 -9.92
N ASP A 101 2.84 17.77 -10.74
CA ASP A 101 4.27 17.64 -10.97
C ASP A 101 4.58 17.69 -12.47
N ALA A 102 5.76 18.20 -12.83
CA ALA A 102 6.18 18.30 -14.23
C ALA A 102 6.40 16.93 -14.91
N THR A 103 6.65 15.88 -14.14
CA THR A 103 6.89 14.53 -14.67
C THR A 103 6.10 13.47 -13.91
N ALA A 104 5.72 12.39 -14.60
CA ALA A 104 5.08 11.22 -13.98
C ALA A 104 5.95 10.60 -12.87
N LEU A 105 7.28 10.64 -13.02
CA LEU A 105 8.21 10.14 -12.01
C LEU A 105 8.18 10.99 -10.74
N SER A 106 8.15 12.32 -10.85
CA SER A 106 8.01 13.23 -9.71
C SER A 106 6.66 13.02 -9.00
N ALA A 107 5.58 12.86 -9.75
CA ALA A 107 4.26 12.53 -9.18
C ALA A 107 4.27 11.19 -8.45
N LEU A 108 4.90 10.16 -9.03
CA LEU A 108 5.04 8.85 -8.39
C LEU A 108 5.87 8.94 -7.11
N ASP A 109 7.03 9.62 -7.15
CA ASP A 109 7.89 9.82 -5.99
C ASP A 109 7.13 10.53 -4.87
N ARG A 110 6.35 11.56 -5.18
CA ARG A 110 5.46 12.22 -4.22
C ARG A 110 4.47 11.24 -3.59
N GLY A 111 3.77 10.45 -4.39
CA GLY A 111 2.78 9.49 -3.90
C GLY A 111 3.42 8.41 -3.00
N LEU A 112 4.55 7.85 -3.40
CA LEU A 112 5.30 6.88 -2.59
C LEU A 112 5.90 7.52 -1.34
N GLY A 113 6.30 8.80 -1.43
CA GLY A 113 6.74 9.62 -0.33
C GLY A 113 5.69 9.75 0.76
N ARG A 114 4.41 9.94 0.40
CA ARG A 114 3.30 9.92 1.37
C ARG A 114 3.20 8.56 2.09
N LEU A 115 3.24 7.45 1.36
CA LEU A 115 3.21 6.10 1.99
C LEU A 115 4.41 5.86 2.91
N LYS A 116 5.60 6.29 2.49
CA LYS A 116 6.82 6.20 3.31
C LYS A 116 6.70 7.05 4.57
N ALA A 117 6.24 8.30 4.46
CA ALA A 117 6.06 9.21 5.58
C ALA A 117 5.02 8.67 6.58
N PHE A 118 3.88 8.17 6.09
CA PHE A 118 2.84 7.56 6.92
C PHE A 118 3.38 6.38 7.73
N ARG A 119 4.16 5.50 7.09
CA ARG A 119 4.66 4.28 7.73
C ARG A 119 5.91 4.52 8.59
N GLN A 120 6.79 5.44 8.22
CA GLN A 120 8.14 5.53 8.77
C GLN A 120 8.62 6.97 9.06
N GLY A 121 7.81 7.99 8.77
CA GLY A 121 8.16 9.39 9.00
C GLY A 121 8.36 9.69 10.49
N PRO A 122 9.39 10.47 10.86
CA PRO A 122 9.55 10.99 12.22
C PRO A 122 8.31 11.81 12.63
N GLY A 123 7.80 11.57 13.83
CA GLY A 123 6.59 12.21 14.35
C GLY A 123 5.27 11.66 13.79
N ILE A 124 5.31 10.69 12.87
CA ILE A 124 4.14 10.03 12.29
C ILE A 124 4.22 8.52 12.53
N GLY A 125 5.06 7.81 11.76
CA GLY A 125 5.24 6.36 11.89
C GLY A 125 6.34 5.96 12.88
N ARG A 126 7.23 6.90 13.25
CA ARG A 126 8.34 6.68 14.18
C ARG A 126 8.51 7.85 15.13
N ASN A 127 9.05 7.59 16.31
CA ASN A 127 9.52 8.66 17.19
C ASN A 127 10.70 9.40 16.54
N PRO A 128 10.86 10.71 16.79
CA PRO A 128 12.09 11.43 16.45
C PRO A 128 13.33 10.72 17.03
N GLY A 129 14.47 10.84 16.36
CA GLY A 129 15.75 10.41 16.93
C GLY A 129 16.14 11.29 18.10
N THR A 130 16.63 10.70 19.20
CA THR A 130 17.13 11.45 20.36
C THR A 130 18.51 12.04 20.11
N ASP A 131 19.40 11.27 19.46
CA ASP A 131 20.83 11.60 19.36
C ASP A 131 21.24 12.09 17.97
N ASP A 132 20.54 11.63 16.92
CA ASP A 132 20.74 12.06 15.54
C ASP A 132 19.37 12.20 14.86
N PRO A 133 18.96 13.42 14.43
CA PRO A 133 17.72 13.64 13.70
C PRO A 133 17.60 12.80 12.42
N ARG A 134 18.73 12.35 11.85
CA ARG A 134 18.78 11.47 10.66
C ARG A 134 18.48 10.01 10.98
N ARG A 135 18.48 9.62 12.27
CA ARG A 135 18.21 8.26 12.73
C ARG A 135 16.89 8.24 13.49
N PRO A 136 15.76 7.95 12.83
CA PRO A 136 14.47 7.94 13.52
C PRO A 136 14.47 6.90 14.64
N GLY A 137 13.80 7.25 15.74
CA GLY A 137 13.64 6.42 16.94
C GLY A 137 12.77 5.19 16.72
N ARG A 138 12.26 4.61 17.80
CA ARG A 138 11.39 3.42 17.77
C ARG A 138 10.11 3.66 16.94
N SER A 139 9.60 2.58 16.34
CA SER A 139 8.32 2.58 15.62
C SER A 139 7.18 2.98 16.55
N ARG A 140 6.23 3.79 16.03
CA ARG A 140 4.98 4.11 16.72
C ARG A 140 3.89 3.05 16.49
N TRP A 141 4.08 2.20 15.49
CA TRP A 141 3.22 1.05 15.24
C TRP A 141 3.44 -0.06 16.27
N PRO A 142 2.36 -0.78 16.67
CA PRO A 142 2.40 -1.71 17.80
C PRO A 142 3.13 -3.02 17.54
N GLU A 143 3.40 -3.38 16.28
CA GLU A 143 3.85 -4.74 15.95
C GLU A 143 5.21 -5.08 16.57
N ALA A 144 6.10 -4.10 16.71
CA ALA A 144 7.41 -4.38 17.30
C ALA A 144 7.29 -4.77 18.78
N ASP A 145 6.37 -4.17 19.52
CA ASP A 145 6.15 -4.50 20.93
C ASP A 145 5.30 -5.76 21.08
N GLU A 146 4.35 -6.00 20.17
CA GLU A 146 3.60 -7.26 20.13
C GLU A 146 4.48 -8.46 19.79
N ILE A 147 5.40 -8.34 18.83
CA ILE A 147 6.35 -9.42 18.52
C ILE A 147 7.23 -9.72 19.74
N ARG A 148 7.78 -8.70 20.41
CA ARG A 148 8.57 -8.89 21.64
C ARG A 148 7.77 -9.60 22.75
N ARG A 149 6.49 -9.26 22.86
CA ARG A 149 5.57 -9.89 23.82
C ARG A 149 5.31 -11.36 23.49
N ILE A 150 5.03 -11.66 22.22
CA ILE A 150 4.79 -13.03 21.74
C ILE A 150 6.03 -13.90 21.91
N THR A 151 7.22 -13.38 21.56
CA THR A 151 8.47 -14.16 21.60
C THR A 151 9.12 -14.19 22.98
N GLY A 152 8.73 -13.28 23.89
CA GLY A 152 9.41 -13.08 25.17
C GLY A 152 10.82 -12.50 25.05
N GLN A 153 11.20 -11.99 23.86
CA GLN A 153 12.54 -11.47 23.57
C GLN A 153 12.48 -9.95 23.40
N ALA A 154 13.33 -9.22 24.12
CA ALA A 154 13.49 -7.78 24.00
C ALA A 154 14.88 -7.34 24.49
N ASP A 155 15.53 -6.45 23.73
CA ASP A 155 16.72 -5.74 24.22
C ASP A 155 16.36 -5.01 25.54
N ARG A 156 17.34 -4.87 26.44
CA ARG A 156 17.18 -4.16 27.72
C ARG A 156 16.51 -2.80 27.58
N LYS A 157 16.82 -2.03 26.53
CA LYS A 157 16.24 -0.70 26.25
C LYS A 157 14.81 -0.75 25.69
N HIS A 158 14.34 -1.94 25.32
CA HIS A 158 13.00 -2.18 24.76
C HIS A 158 12.08 -2.97 25.70
N ARG A 159 12.55 -3.33 26.90
CA ARG A 159 11.75 -4.04 27.91
C ARG A 159 10.47 -3.29 28.29
N THR A 160 10.54 -1.97 28.36
CA THR A 160 9.35 -1.14 28.49
C THR A 160 8.72 -0.97 27.10
N PRO A 161 7.51 -1.50 26.88
CA PRO A 161 6.80 -1.30 25.62
C PRO A 161 6.41 0.17 25.48
N LEU A 162 6.41 0.67 24.25
CA LEU A 162 5.80 1.96 23.93
C LEU A 162 4.28 1.86 23.93
N THR A 163 3.73 0.71 23.50
CA THR A 163 2.28 0.51 23.43
C THR A 163 1.83 -0.84 24.00
N THR A 164 0.63 -0.83 24.57
CA THR A 164 -0.06 -2.01 25.08
C THR A 164 -0.95 -2.67 24.03
N THR A 165 -1.16 -2.02 22.88
CA THR A 165 -1.95 -2.53 21.75
C THR A 165 -1.39 -3.88 21.29
N ARG A 166 -2.28 -4.86 21.09
CA ARG A 166 -1.93 -6.24 20.69
C ARG A 166 -2.46 -6.55 19.31
N ALA A 167 -1.88 -5.91 18.28
CA ALA A 167 -2.36 -6.04 16.91
C ALA A 167 -1.27 -5.78 15.87
N PHE A 168 -1.56 -6.16 14.63
CA PHE A 168 -0.73 -5.97 13.45
C PHE A 168 -1.38 -5.08 12.37
N PRO A 169 -1.66 -3.79 12.66
CA PRO A 169 -2.39 -2.88 11.78
C PRO A 169 -1.72 -2.68 10.41
N ARG A 170 -0.39 -2.79 10.30
CA ARG A 170 0.28 -2.68 8.99
C ARG A 170 -0.05 -3.83 8.03
N ALA A 171 -0.63 -4.94 8.50
CA ALA A 171 -1.16 -6.01 7.65
C ALA A 171 -2.19 -5.49 6.62
N ALA A 172 -2.88 -4.39 6.92
CA ALA A 172 -3.78 -3.73 5.97
C ALA A 172 -3.10 -3.29 4.66
N PHE A 173 -1.77 -3.07 4.68
CA PHE A 173 -1.00 -2.75 3.47
C PHE A 173 -0.58 -3.98 2.65
N GLY A 174 -1.01 -5.18 3.03
CA GLY A 174 -0.68 -6.44 2.39
C GLY A 174 0.30 -7.28 3.22
N LEU A 175 0.42 -8.55 2.84
CA LEU A 175 1.25 -9.56 3.49
C LEU A 175 2.08 -10.31 2.43
N PRO A 176 3.21 -10.96 2.78
CA PRO A 176 3.82 -10.99 4.10
C PRO A 176 4.50 -9.67 4.46
N ILE A 177 4.73 -9.46 5.76
CA ILE A 177 5.54 -8.37 6.31
C ILE A 177 6.70 -8.99 7.08
N ILE A 178 7.93 -8.67 6.68
CA ILE A 178 9.13 -9.04 7.40
C ILE A 178 9.49 -7.90 8.35
N PHE A 179 9.65 -8.22 9.63
CA PHE A 179 10.08 -7.31 10.68
C PHE A 179 11.55 -7.56 10.98
N HIS A 180 12.37 -6.54 10.74
CA HIS A 180 13.79 -6.58 11.06
C HIS A 180 14.05 -5.92 12.40
N PHE A 181 14.74 -6.64 13.28
CA PHE A 181 15.23 -6.12 14.54
C PHE A 181 16.76 -6.10 14.49
N LYS A 182 17.36 -5.01 14.98
CA LYS A 182 18.80 -4.75 14.83
C LYS A 182 19.59 -4.88 16.14
N ASP A 183 18.89 -4.89 17.26
CA ASP A 183 19.49 -4.72 18.59
C ASP A 183 19.65 -6.09 19.27
N PHE A 184 20.73 -6.24 20.05
CA PHE A 184 21.04 -7.51 20.69
C PHE A 184 20.02 -7.85 21.78
N GLY A 185 19.41 -9.04 21.69
CA GLY A 185 18.36 -9.49 22.61
C GLY A 185 16.94 -9.11 22.17
N ASP A 186 16.77 -8.32 21.11
CA ASP A 186 15.49 -8.27 20.40
C ASP A 186 15.23 -9.56 19.63
N PRO A 187 13.97 -9.82 19.21
CA PRO A 187 13.61 -11.00 18.43
C PRO A 187 14.42 -11.10 17.13
N SER A 188 14.64 -12.32 16.64
CA SER A 188 15.14 -12.50 15.28
C SER A 188 14.16 -11.96 14.23
N ASP A 189 14.62 -11.81 12.99
CA ASP A 189 13.74 -11.48 11.87
C ASP A 189 12.49 -12.35 11.89
N THR A 190 11.33 -11.70 11.85
CA THR A 190 10.04 -12.36 12.03
C THR A 190 9.13 -12.00 10.87
N THR A 191 8.34 -12.95 10.37
CA THR A 191 7.44 -12.73 9.23
C THR A 191 5.99 -12.91 9.65
N LEU A 192 5.17 -11.88 9.46
CA LEU A 192 3.71 -11.98 9.54
C LEU A 192 3.18 -12.35 8.15
N LYS A 193 2.43 -13.44 8.05
CA LYS A 193 1.94 -13.98 6.77
C LYS A 193 0.57 -14.62 6.92
N PRO A 194 -0.20 -14.76 5.82
CA PRO A 194 -1.42 -15.55 5.86
C PRO A 194 -1.08 -17.01 6.19
N ARG A 195 -1.96 -17.70 6.92
CA ARG A 195 -1.84 -19.16 7.07
C ARG A 195 -2.33 -19.85 5.80
N GLY A 196 -1.60 -20.85 5.33
CA GLY A 196 -1.97 -21.68 4.18
C GLY A 196 -1.82 -21.01 2.80
N THR A 197 -1.42 -19.73 2.73
CA THR A 197 -1.10 -19.06 1.45
C THR A 197 0.13 -18.17 1.62
N GLU A 198 0.84 -17.94 0.53
CA GLU A 198 2.13 -17.22 0.58
C GLU A 198 1.97 -15.70 0.74
N ARG A 199 0.90 -15.12 0.19
CA ARG A 199 0.84 -13.67 -0.02
C ARG A 199 -0.59 -13.14 -0.07
N MET A 200 -0.80 -11.99 0.56
CA MET A 200 -1.93 -11.13 0.28
C MET A 200 -1.43 -9.87 -0.40
N ALA A 201 -1.81 -9.66 -1.64
CA ALA A 201 -1.40 -8.47 -2.36
C ALA A 201 -1.98 -7.20 -1.70
N SER A 202 -1.23 -6.09 -1.75
CA SER A 202 -1.69 -4.83 -1.18
C SER A 202 -3.04 -4.41 -1.80
N PRO A 203 -4.08 -4.14 -1.01
CA PRO A 203 -5.31 -3.54 -1.55
C PRO A 203 -5.10 -2.08 -1.97
N LEU A 204 -3.99 -1.46 -1.57
CA LEU A 204 -3.63 -0.10 -1.91
C LEU A 204 -2.80 -0.04 -3.19
N ILE A 205 -3.28 0.75 -4.14
CA ILE A 205 -2.58 1.16 -5.35
C ILE A 205 -2.21 2.64 -5.22
N ILE A 206 -0.94 2.97 -5.44
CA ILE A 206 -0.47 4.35 -5.60
C ILE A 206 0.08 4.47 -7.01
N ARG A 207 -0.39 5.44 -7.79
CA ARG A 207 -0.05 5.55 -9.20
C ARG A 207 -0.04 7.01 -9.67
N PRO A 208 0.90 7.41 -10.54
CA PRO A 208 0.84 8.69 -11.22
C PRO A 208 -0.19 8.65 -12.36
N TYR A 209 -0.77 9.81 -12.71
CA TYR A 209 -1.68 9.93 -13.84
C TYR A 209 -1.45 11.27 -14.57
N ALA A 210 -1.72 11.29 -15.87
CA ALA A 210 -1.65 12.50 -16.67
C ALA A 210 -2.81 13.44 -16.33
N ARG A 211 -2.56 14.74 -16.34
CA ARG A 211 -3.56 15.81 -16.31
C ARG A 211 -3.45 16.62 -17.61
N ASP A 212 -4.36 17.55 -17.83
CA ASP A 212 -4.23 18.52 -18.94
C ASP A 212 -2.89 19.25 -18.87
N GLU A 213 -2.45 19.58 -17.65
CA GLU A 213 -1.13 20.13 -17.35
C GLU A 213 -0.38 19.28 -16.32
N GLY A 214 0.71 18.66 -16.77
CA GLY A 214 1.60 17.86 -15.92
C GLY A 214 0.98 16.55 -15.45
N PHE A 215 1.37 16.12 -14.25
CA PHE A 215 1.05 14.81 -13.70
C PHE A 215 0.60 14.90 -12.24
N GLY A 216 -0.48 14.19 -11.90
CA GLY A 216 -0.92 13.98 -10.53
C GLY A 216 -0.52 12.62 -9.99
N SER A 217 -0.77 12.40 -8.70
CA SER A 217 -0.73 11.06 -8.09
C SER A 217 -2.02 10.80 -7.34
N PHE A 218 -2.46 9.54 -7.34
CA PHE A 218 -3.61 9.08 -6.58
C PHE A 218 -3.28 7.88 -5.71
N ALA A 219 -4.09 7.69 -4.68
CA ALA A 219 -4.15 6.49 -3.87
C ALA A 219 -5.55 5.86 -4.02
N LEU A 220 -5.60 4.62 -4.49
CA LEU A 220 -6.81 3.81 -4.63
C LEU A 220 -6.74 2.65 -3.64
N ARG A 221 -7.76 2.54 -2.80
CA ARG A 221 -8.00 1.37 -1.96
C ARG A 221 -9.06 0.49 -2.63
N LEU A 222 -8.68 -0.73 -2.98
CA LEU A 222 -9.59 -1.77 -3.41
C LEU A 222 -10.36 -2.37 -2.22
N SER A 223 -11.56 -2.87 -2.48
CA SER A 223 -12.25 -3.76 -1.54
C SER A 223 -11.57 -5.13 -1.60
N ALA A 224 -10.82 -5.51 -0.57
CA ALA A 224 -10.13 -6.80 -0.51
C ALA A 224 -10.32 -7.44 0.87
N PRO A 225 -10.67 -8.74 0.94
CA PRO A 225 -10.83 -9.44 2.20
C PRO A 225 -9.46 -9.67 2.86
N MET A 226 -9.37 -9.43 4.17
CA MET A 226 -8.19 -9.83 4.95
C MET A 226 -8.18 -11.36 5.09
N PRO A 227 -7.08 -12.05 4.73
CA PRO A 227 -6.98 -13.48 4.98
C PRO A 227 -7.05 -13.74 6.48
N THR A 228 -7.76 -14.79 6.86
CA THR A 228 -7.80 -15.30 8.23
C THR A 228 -7.69 -16.83 8.18
N PRO A 229 -6.88 -17.46 9.07
CA PRO A 229 -6.06 -16.83 10.10
C PRO A 229 -4.73 -16.28 9.54
N ILE A 230 -4.10 -15.39 10.32
CA ILE A 230 -2.76 -14.83 10.06
C ILE A 230 -1.81 -15.36 11.13
N GLU A 231 -0.62 -15.77 10.72
CA GLU A 231 0.40 -16.35 11.60
C GLU A 231 1.68 -15.53 11.60
N LEU A 232 2.43 -15.67 12.69
CA LEU A 232 3.75 -15.10 12.86
C LEU A 232 4.77 -16.23 12.72
N GLY A 233 5.31 -16.41 11.51
CA GLY A 233 5.94 -17.65 11.02
C GLY A 233 7.20 -18.16 11.74
N ASN A 234 7.70 -17.43 12.76
CA ASN A 234 8.79 -17.85 13.64
C ASN A 234 8.35 -18.00 15.11
N SER A 235 7.05 -18.13 15.35
CA SER A 235 6.46 -18.28 16.68
C SER A 235 5.32 -19.29 16.63
N ALA A 236 4.88 -19.79 17.79
CA ALA A 236 3.68 -20.60 17.91
C ALA A 236 2.37 -19.76 17.86
N ALA A 237 2.46 -18.45 17.58
CA ALA A 237 1.31 -17.56 17.57
C ALA A 237 0.55 -17.61 16.25
N ASP A 238 -0.60 -18.27 16.30
CA ASP A 238 -1.59 -18.33 15.25
C ASP A 238 -2.74 -17.35 15.50
N ASN A 239 -3.35 -16.91 14.40
CA ASN A 239 -4.53 -16.05 14.41
C ASN A 239 -4.34 -14.72 15.16
N VAL A 240 -3.21 -14.06 14.92
CA VAL A 240 -2.90 -12.77 15.56
C VAL A 240 -3.84 -11.66 15.05
N PRO A 241 -4.33 -10.76 15.92
CA PRO A 241 -5.21 -9.67 15.50
C PRO A 241 -4.52 -8.71 14.55
N THR A 242 -5.18 -8.31 13.46
CA THR A 242 -4.67 -7.25 12.55
C THR A 242 -5.38 -5.93 12.73
N ALA A 243 -6.63 -5.94 13.16
CA ALA A 243 -7.40 -4.74 13.42
C ALA A 243 -7.02 -4.12 14.78
N ILE A 244 -7.18 -2.81 14.86
CA ILE A 244 -7.14 -2.03 16.11
C ILE A 244 -8.51 -1.40 16.33
N THR A 245 -8.78 -0.97 17.54
CA THR A 245 -9.97 -0.19 17.89
C THR A 245 -9.74 1.30 17.69
N ASP A 246 -10.81 2.09 17.61
CA ASP A 246 -10.69 3.55 17.55
C ASP A 246 -10.04 4.12 18.83
N ALA A 247 -10.22 3.46 19.99
CA ALA A 247 -9.57 3.86 21.24
C ALA A 247 -8.04 3.70 21.13
N GLU A 248 -7.57 2.58 20.58
CA GLU A 248 -6.14 2.35 20.32
C GLU A 248 -5.61 3.33 19.26
N ALA A 249 -6.38 3.61 18.21
CA ALA A 249 -6.01 4.58 17.19
C ALA A 249 -5.89 6.03 17.72
N ARG A 250 -6.57 6.36 18.84
CA ARG A 250 -6.47 7.66 19.53
C ARG A 250 -5.30 7.77 20.50
N SER A 251 -4.57 6.68 20.76
CA SER A 251 -3.38 6.71 21.63
C SER A 251 -2.32 7.69 21.10
N ASP A 252 -1.53 8.30 22.00
CA ASP A 252 -0.54 9.33 21.65
C ASP A 252 0.44 8.90 20.55
N LEU A 253 0.78 7.60 20.50
CA LEU A 253 1.67 7.05 19.49
C LEU A 253 1.00 6.97 18.11
N MET A 254 -0.23 6.46 18.05
CA MET A 254 -0.90 6.18 16.78
C MET A 254 -1.73 7.34 16.25
N ARG A 255 -2.20 8.26 17.11
CA ARG A 255 -3.03 9.41 16.72
C ARG A 255 -2.38 10.26 15.62
N THR A 256 -1.05 10.38 15.65
CA THR A 256 -0.31 11.14 14.63
C THR A 256 -0.37 10.57 13.22
N ALA A 257 -0.53 9.26 13.07
CA ALA A 257 -0.72 8.62 11.77
C ALA A 257 -2.20 8.34 11.48
N LEU A 258 -2.96 7.91 12.49
CA LEU A 258 -4.30 7.37 12.31
C LEU A 258 -5.42 8.37 12.59
N ASP A 259 -5.13 9.48 13.26
CA ASP A 259 -6.10 10.52 13.61
C ASP A 259 -7.37 9.95 14.28
N GLY A 260 -7.19 8.93 15.14
CA GLY A 260 -8.29 8.25 15.83
C GLY A 260 -9.15 7.32 14.97
N ASN A 261 -8.77 7.06 13.71
CA ASN A 261 -9.46 6.16 12.80
C ASN A 261 -8.83 4.76 12.81
N SER A 262 -9.58 3.74 13.24
CA SER A 262 -9.13 2.34 13.20
C SER A 262 -8.96 1.76 11.79
N ASP A 263 -9.60 2.36 10.78
CA ASP A 263 -9.41 2.01 9.38
C ASP A 263 -8.07 2.56 8.87
N VAL A 264 -7.01 1.77 9.03
CA VAL A 264 -5.62 2.13 8.67
C VAL A 264 -5.48 2.63 7.23
N LEU A 265 -6.17 2.00 6.27
CA LEU A 265 -6.14 2.45 4.88
C LEU A 265 -6.96 3.72 4.69
N GLY A 266 -8.11 3.84 5.35
CA GLY A 266 -8.89 5.09 5.37
C GLY A 266 -8.09 6.28 5.92
N ALA A 267 -7.40 6.10 7.05
CA ALA A 267 -6.48 7.09 7.60
C ALA A 267 -5.35 7.43 6.64
N PHE A 268 -4.80 6.43 5.93
CA PHE A 268 -3.81 6.69 4.89
C PHE A 268 -4.38 7.50 3.72
N LEU A 269 -5.60 7.24 3.25
CA LEU A 269 -6.21 8.03 2.18
C LEU A 269 -6.39 9.50 2.62
N LYS A 270 -6.89 9.74 3.84
CA LYS A 270 -6.97 11.10 4.41
C LYS A 270 -5.60 11.79 4.42
N PHE A 271 -4.61 11.11 5.00
CA PHE A 271 -3.23 11.59 4.99
C PHE A 271 -2.73 11.82 3.55
N PHE A 272 -3.01 10.95 2.58
CA PHE A 272 -2.55 11.11 1.21
C PHE A 272 -3.09 12.38 0.54
N ALA A 273 -4.36 12.71 0.79
CA ALA A 273 -5.01 13.92 0.27
C ALA A 273 -4.44 15.22 0.87
N GLY A 274 -3.79 15.15 2.03
CA GLY A 274 -3.27 16.31 2.75
C GLY A 274 -4.23 16.88 3.80
N ASP A 275 -5.26 16.10 4.15
CA ASP A 275 -6.26 16.40 5.19
C ASP A 275 -5.82 15.99 6.61
#